data_AF-A0A1V3JB80-F1
#
_entry.id   AF-A0A1V3JB80-F1
#
_cell.length_a   1.000
_cell.length_b   1.000
_cell.length_c   1.000
_cell.angle_alpha   90.00
_cell.angle_beta   90.00
_cell.angle_gamma   90.00
#
_symmetry.space_group_name_H-M   'P 1'
#
loop_
_entity.id
_entity.type
_entity.pdbx_description
1 polymer ?
#
loop_
_entity_poly.entity_id
_entity_poly.type
_entity_poly.pdbx_seq_one_letter_code
_entity_poly.pdbx_strand_id
1 'polypeptide(L)' 'MLAIRLPEDVEVRLQHLADETGRSKTFYAKEAILKYLEDMEDIFLADKALKEFRESGEQLVSIDELEAELGLEH' A
#
# COMPACT_ATOMS: atom_id res chain seq x y z
N MET A 1 -2.45 -23.84 -5.57
CA MET A 1 -1.36 -23.68 -4.59
C MET A 1 -0.19 -23.06 -5.35
N LEU A 2 0.25 -21.87 -4.96
CA LEU A 2 1.35 -21.16 -5.60
C LEU A 2 2.67 -21.57 -4.93
N ALA A 3 3.63 -22.10 -5.68
CA ALA A 3 4.95 -22.43 -5.17
C ALA A 3 5.94 -21.38 -5.68
N ILE A 4 6.51 -20.60 -4.77
CA ILE A 4 7.53 -19.59 -5.07
C ILE A 4 8.85 -19.99 -4.42
N ARG A 5 9.95 -19.84 -5.16
CA ARG A 5 11.29 -19.97 -4.58
C ARG A 5 11.68 -18.63 -4.00
N LEU A 6 12.03 -18.62 -2.72
CA LEU A 6 12.49 -17.42 -2.03
C LEU A 6 14.03 -17.45 -1.91
N PRO A 7 14.67 -16.27 -1.90
CA PRO A 7 16.05 -16.14 -1.45
C PRO A 7 16.23 -16.66 -0.01
N GLU A 8 17.40 -17.20 0.30
CA GLU A 8 17.71 -17.81 1.61
C GLU A 8 17.55 -16.81 2.77
N ASP A 9 17.98 -15.57 2.57
CA ASP A 9 17.84 -14.49 3.56
C ASP A 9 16.37 -14.17 3.89
N VAL A 10 15.49 -14.24 2.89
CA VAL A 10 14.05 -14.06 3.10
C VAL A 10 13.46 -15.23 3.87
N GLU A 11 13.86 -16.47 3.57
CA GLU A 11 13.41 -17.63 4.33
C GLU A 11 13.85 -17.57 5.80
N VAL A 12 15.08 -17.13 6.07
CA VAL A 12 15.60 -16.92 7.43
C VAL A 12 14.77 -15.87 8.18
N ARG A 13 14.44 -14.74 7.53
CA ARG A 13 13.59 -13.70 8.14
C ARG A 13 12.19 -14.21 8.45
N LEU A 14 11.58 -14.97 7.54
CA LEU A 14 10.26 -15.57 7.76
C LEU A 14 10.29 -16.60 8.91
N GLN A 15 11.37 -17.38 9.02
CA GLN A 15 11.56 -18.33 10.10
C GLN A 15 11.67 -17.61 11.46
N HIS A 16 12.47 -16.55 11.53
CA HIS A 16 12.60 -15.75 12.75
C HIS A 16 11.26 -15.19 13.23
N LEU A 17 10.48 -14.59 12.32
CA LEU A 17 9.15 -14.08 12.64
C LEU A 17 8.20 -15.20 13.11
N ALA A 18 8.29 -16.38 12.50
CA ALA A 18 7.50 -17.53 12.92
C ALA A 18 7.84 -17.98 14.35
N ASP A 19 9.12 -18.06 14.66
CA ASP A 19 9.63 -18.50 15.96
C ASP A 19 9.28 -17.51 17.09
N GLU A 20 9.38 -16.21 16.82
CA GLU A 20 9.08 -15.16 17.81
C GLU A 20 7.59 -15.03 18.14
N THR A 21 6.72 -15.33 17.17
CA THR A 21 5.28 -15.01 17.28
C THR A 21 4.38 -16.24 17.40
N GLY A 22 4.93 -17.44 17.15
CA GLY A 22 4.17 -18.69 17.07
C GLY A 22 3.28 -18.82 15.83
N ARG A 23 3.42 -17.95 14.84
CA ARG A 23 2.70 -18.05 13.55
C ARG A 23 3.54 -18.81 12.52
N SER A 24 2.92 -19.32 11.46
CA SER A 24 3.64 -20.06 10.41
C SER A 24 4.36 -19.13 9.43
N LYS A 25 5.43 -19.62 8.79
CA LYS A 25 6.09 -18.90 7.68
C LYS A 25 5.12 -18.53 6.56
N THR A 26 4.18 -19.44 6.25
CA THR A 26 3.14 -19.22 5.23
C THR A 26 2.21 -18.06 5.59
N PHE A 27 1.90 -17.85 6.88
CA PHE A 27 1.14 -16.69 7.31
C PHE A 27 1.87 -15.40 6.92
N TYR A 28 3.13 -15.24 7.31
CA TYR A 28 3.91 -14.04 6.99
C TYR A 28 4.13 -13.83 5.50
N ALA A 29 4.40 -14.90 4.75
CA ALA A 29 4.52 -14.81 3.30
C ALA A 29 3.22 -14.31 2.66
N LYS A 30 2.06 -14.79 3.13
CA LYS A 30 0.75 -14.35 2.65
C LYS A 30 0.50 -12.89 3.00
N GLU A 31 0.72 -12.49 4.25
CA GLU A 31 0.52 -11.10 4.68
C GLU A 31 1.41 -10.13 3.91
N ALA A 32 2.67 -10.50 3.65
CA ALA A 32 3.58 -9.67 2.86
C ALA A 32 3.09 -9.48 1.41
N ILE A 33 2.56 -10.54 0.78
CA ILE A 33 1.98 -10.45 -0.57
C ILE A 33 0.74 -9.55 -0.57
N LEU A 34 -0.17 -9.76 0.38
CA LEU A 34 -1.41 -8.96 0.46
C LEU A 34 -1.11 -7.48 0.68
N LYS A 35 -0.19 -7.17 1.60
CA LYS A 35 0.21 -5.80 1.87
C LYS A 35 0.86 -5.14 0.67
N TYR A 36 1.73 -5.84 -0.05
CA TYR A 36 2.34 -5.29 -1.26
C TYR A 36 1.34 -5.08 -2.39
N LEU A 37 0.31 -5.95 -2.50
CA LEU A 37 -0.77 -5.73 -3.46
C LEU A 37 -1.60 -4.49 -3.11
N GLU A 38 -1.93 -4.29 -1.83
CA GLU A 38 -2.60 -3.07 -1.35
C GLU A 38 -1.80 -1.81 -1.70
N ASP A 39 -0.49 -1.79 -1.40
CA ASP A 39 0.39 -0.66 -1.76
C ASP A 39 0.40 -0.40 -3.29
N MET A 40 0.41 -1.45 -4.11
CA MET A 40 0.37 -1.33 -5.57
C MET A 40 -0.97 -0.79 -6.08
N GLU A 41 -2.08 -1.23 -5.48
CA GLU A 41 -3.42 -0.76 -5.81
C GLU A 41 -3.60 0.72 -5.46
N ASP A 42 -3.09 1.15 -4.31
CA ASP A 42 -3.11 2.55 -3.88
C ASP A 42 -2.33 3.45 -4.84
N ILE A 43 -1.12 3.06 -5.24
CA ILE A 43 -0.32 3.79 -6.22
C ILE A 43 -1.07 3.91 -7.55
N PHE A 44 -1.66 2.80 -8.01
CA PHE A 44 -2.40 2.80 -9.27
C PHE A 44 -3.62 3.73 -9.23
N LEU A 45 -4.37 3.72 -8.13
CA LEU A 45 -5.52 4.61 -7.93
C LEU A 45 -5.10 6.07 -7.86
N ALA A 46 -4.01 6.39 -7.15
CA ALA A 46 -3.47 7.74 -7.06
C ALA A 46 -3.02 8.27 -8.43
N ASP A 47 -2.28 7.46 -9.19
CA ASP A 47 -1.83 7.82 -10.55
C ASP A 47 -3.01 8.05 -11.49
N LYS A 48 -4.04 7.21 -11.40
CA LYS A 48 -5.27 7.36 -12.17
C LYS A 48 -5.98 8.66 -11.83
N ALA A 49 -6.18 8.95 -10.54
CA ALA A 49 -6.83 10.18 -10.09
C ALA A 49 -6.07 11.43 -10.54
N LEU A 50 -4.73 11.42 -10.43
CA LEU A 50 -3.89 12.53 -10.89
C LEU A 50 -3.98 12.73 -12.40
N LYS A 51 -4.07 11.64 -13.17
CA LYS A 51 -4.26 11.72 -14.62
C LYS A 51 -5.62 12.33 -14.96
N GLU A 52 -6.69 11.86 -14.34
CA GLU A 52 -8.06 12.38 -14.55
C GLU A 52 -8.15 13.87 -14.21
N PHE A 53 -7.55 14.30 -13.10
CA PHE A 53 -7.46 15.72 -12.72
C PHE A 53 -6.71 16.56 -13.75
N ARG A 54 -5.57 16.08 -14.26
CA ARG A 54 -4.81 16.78 -15.30
C ARG A 54 -5.59 16.90 -16.62
N GLU A 55 -6.43 15.92 -16.92
CA GLU A 55 -7.28 15.90 -18.12
C GLU A 55 -8.55 16.75 -17.96
N SER A 56 -9.05 16.96 -16.73
CA SER A 56 -10.26 17.75 -16.48
C SER A 56 -10.06 19.27 -16.67
N GLY A 57 -8.82 19.75 -16.54
CA GLY A 57 -8.48 21.17 -16.66
C GLY A 57 -8.83 22.00 -15.41
N GLU A 58 -9.21 21.33 -14.33
CA GLU A 58 -9.41 21.95 -13.02
C GLU A 58 -8.12 22.59 -12.48
N GLN A 59 -8.28 23.62 -11.66
CA GLN A 59 -7.15 24.30 -11.03
C GLN A 59 -6.79 23.62 -9.72
N LEU A 60 -5.49 23.60 -9.42
CA LEU A 60 -5.03 23.21 -8.09
C LEU A 60 -5.50 24.26 -7.07
N VAL A 61 -6.05 23.80 -5.96
CA VAL A 61 -6.36 24.63 -4.79
C VAL A 61 -5.40 24.30 -3.66
N SER A 62 -5.13 25.27 -2.80
CA SER A 62 -4.39 25.04 -1.56
C SER A 62 -5.22 24.24 -0.56
N ILE A 63 -4.54 23.64 0.43
CA ILE A 63 -5.24 22.91 1.51
C ILE A 63 -6.14 23.86 2.31
N ASP A 64 -5.68 25.09 2.57
CA ASP A 64 -6.46 26.10 3.30
C ASP A 64 -7.75 26.47 2.54
N GLU A 65 -7.68 26.67 1.22
CA GLU A 65 -8.86 26.94 0.38
C GLU A 65 -9.83 25.75 0.37
N LEU A 66 -9.31 24.53 0.29
CA LEU A 66 -10.12 23.32 0.31
C LEU A 66 -10.81 23.11 1.67
N GLU A 67 -10.11 23.33 2.77
CA GLU A 67 -10.66 23.24 4.12
C GLU A 67 -11.77 24.28 4.33
N ALA A 68 -11.58 25.50 3.81
CA ALA A 68 -12.61 26.53 3.83
C ALA A 68 -13.85 26.15 3.02
N GLU A 69 -13.67 25.61 1.81
CA GLU A 69 -14.78 25.13 0.98
C GLU A 69 -15.57 23.99 1.65
N LEU A 70 -14.87 23.10 2.36
CA LEU A 70 -15.47 21.96 3.05
C LEU A 70 -16.01 22.27 4.46
N GLY A 71 -15.78 23.49 4.97
CA GLY A 71 -16.18 23.89 6.32
C GLY A 71 -15.41 23.15 7.43
N LEU A 72 -14.15 22.81 7.16
CA LEU A 72 -13.24 22.10 8.06
C LEU A 72 -12.22 23.04 8.76
N GLU A 73 -12.38 24.35 8.59
CA GLU A 73 -11.53 25.37 9.19
C GLU A 73 -11.48 25.24 10.73
N HIS A 74 -10.29 25.24 11.32
CA HIS A 74 -10.04 25.16 12.76
C HIS A 74 -9.41 26.44 13.32
#